data_AF-A0A6P2BMW2-F1
#
_entry.id   AF-A0A6P2BMW2-F1
#
_cell.length_a   1.000
_cell.length_b   1.000
_cell.length_c   1.000
_cell.angle_alpha   90.00
_cell.angle_beta   90.00
_cell.angle_gamma   90.00
#
_symmetry.space_group_name_H-M   'P 1'
#
loop_
_entity.id
_entity.type
_entity.pdbx_description
1 polymer ?
#
loop_
_entity_poly.entity_id
_entity_poly.type
_entity_poly.pdbx_seq_one_letter_code
_entity_poly.pdbx_strand_id
1 'polypeptide(L)'
;MASSQRLGFGPALHGPLLYDVASAAMYLGGIGSAGPMIDAYRAVGPLTEAQLAEGLPVLLRFRWPLEAEYFAWRITENDLTGISGPEENEKGLEDARCALLNVDG
;
A
#
# COMPACT_ATOMS: atom_id res chain seq x y z
N MET A 1 -15.26 -28.76 2.10
CA MET A 1 -15.31 -27.56 2.97
C MET A 1 -14.93 -26.37 2.10
N ALA A 2 -15.84 -25.44 1.84
CA ALA A 2 -15.50 -24.22 1.10
C ALA A 2 -14.68 -23.31 2.03
N SER A 3 -13.45 -22.96 1.65
CA SER A 3 -12.70 -21.95 2.39
C SER A 3 -13.45 -20.62 2.24
N SER A 4 -13.91 -20.05 3.35
CA SER A 4 -14.41 -18.67 3.34
C SER A 4 -13.22 -17.74 3.11
N GLN A 5 -13.03 -17.31 1.88
CA GLN A 5 -12.00 -16.33 1.52
C GLN A 5 -12.49 -14.97 2.02
N ARG A 6 -11.94 -14.50 3.15
CA ARG A 6 -12.18 -13.11 3.59
C ARG A 6 -11.36 -12.19 2.69
N LEU A 7 -12.03 -11.33 1.95
CA LEU A 7 -11.45 -10.38 0.98
C LEU A 7 -10.69 -9.19 1.62
N GLY A 8 -10.12 -9.37 2.82
CA GLY A 8 -9.28 -8.35 3.44
C GLY A 8 -9.96 -7.02 3.82
N PHE A 9 -11.29 -6.96 3.94
CA PHE A 9 -12.03 -5.72 4.27
C PHE A 9 -11.88 -5.19 5.71
N GLY A 10 -11.05 -5.82 6.55
CA GLY A 10 -10.81 -5.39 7.93
C GLY A 10 -10.47 -3.90 8.12
N PRO A 11 -9.66 -3.26 7.25
CA PRO A 11 -9.28 -1.86 7.37
C PRO A 11 -10.17 -0.89 6.56
N ALA A 12 -11.32 -1.32 6.04
CA ALA A 12 -12.19 -0.45 5.26
C ALA A 12 -12.70 0.75 6.10
N LEU A 13 -12.58 1.96 5.57
CA LEU A 13 -12.92 3.21 6.27
C LEU A 13 -13.44 4.28 5.30
N HIS A 14 -14.03 5.35 5.84
CA HIS A 14 -14.31 6.57 5.08
C HIS A 14 -13.08 7.48 5.10
N GLY A 15 -12.48 7.71 3.94
CA GLY A 15 -11.28 8.53 3.79
C GLY A 15 -11.09 9.03 2.36
N PRO A 16 -9.99 9.74 2.09
CA PRO A 16 -9.68 10.20 0.74
C PRO A 16 -9.48 9.03 -0.21
N LEU A 17 -10.18 8.99 -1.35
CA LEU A 17 -9.98 7.96 -2.38
C LEU A 17 -8.51 7.88 -2.85
N LEU A 18 -7.80 9.00 -2.80
CA LEU A 18 -6.37 9.06 -3.15
C LEU A 18 -5.50 8.18 -2.22
N TYR A 19 -5.95 7.90 -1.00
CA TYR A 19 -5.30 6.95 -0.09
C TYR A 19 -5.38 5.50 -0.61
N ASP A 20 -6.53 5.11 -1.17
CA ASP A 20 -6.70 3.79 -1.77
C ASP A 20 -5.84 3.66 -3.03
N VAL A 21 -5.78 4.69 -3.87
CA VAL A 21 -4.91 4.72 -5.06
C VAL A 21 -3.44 4.64 -4.66
N ALA A 22 -3.02 5.37 -3.61
CA ALA A 22 -1.67 5.29 -3.08
C ALA A 22 -1.35 3.88 -2.55
N SER A 23 -2.28 3.25 -1.84
CA SER A 23 -2.11 1.88 -1.32
C SER A 23 -2.03 0.85 -2.44
N ALA A 24 -2.85 0.99 -3.49
CA ALA A 24 -2.78 0.13 -4.66
C ALA A 24 -1.46 0.32 -5.43
N ALA A 25 -1.01 1.57 -5.61
CA ALA A 25 0.29 1.85 -6.23
C ALA A 25 1.45 1.27 -5.41
N MET A 26 1.40 1.34 -4.09
CA MET A 26 2.36 0.70 -3.17
C MET A 26 2.48 -0.81 -3.45
N TYR A 27 1.34 -1.52 -3.51
CA TYR A 27 1.33 -2.95 -3.81
C TYR A 27 1.78 -3.31 -5.24
N LEU A 28 1.64 -2.38 -6.20
CA LEU A 28 2.15 -2.54 -7.57
C LEU A 28 3.64 -2.19 -7.70
N GLY A 29 4.32 -1.79 -6.63
CA GLY A 29 5.74 -1.43 -6.65
C GLY A 29 6.01 0.04 -6.97
N GLY A 30 5.08 0.93 -6.66
CA GLY A 30 5.20 2.38 -6.80
C GLY A 30 4.52 2.98 -8.03
N ILE A 31 4.56 4.30 -8.15
CA ILE A 31 3.86 5.07 -9.21
C ILE A 31 4.32 4.64 -10.61
N GLY A 32 5.62 4.44 -10.80
CA GLY A 32 6.17 4.03 -12.10
C GLY A 32 5.60 2.70 -12.62
N SER A 33 5.38 1.75 -11.72
CA SER A 33 4.80 0.44 -12.05
C SER A 33 3.27 0.46 -12.12
N ALA A 34 2.63 1.47 -11.52
CA ALA A 34 1.18 1.59 -11.43
C ALA A 34 0.53 2.46 -12.52
N GLY A 35 1.29 2.93 -13.52
CA GLY A 35 0.83 3.87 -14.55
C GLY A 35 -0.52 3.52 -15.18
N PRO A 36 -0.72 2.33 -15.76
CA PRO A 36 -2.00 1.94 -16.37
C PRO A 36 -3.20 1.99 -15.40
N MET A 37 -2.98 1.68 -14.12
CA MET A 37 -4.03 1.76 -13.10
C MET A 37 -4.35 3.22 -12.80
N ILE A 38 -3.34 4.07 -12.64
CA ILE A 38 -3.50 5.51 -12.38
C ILE A 38 -4.25 6.18 -13.54
N ASP A 39 -3.91 5.84 -14.78
CA ASP A 39 -4.59 6.33 -15.98
C ASP A 39 -6.07 5.92 -16.01
N ALA A 40 -6.40 4.69 -15.58
CA ALA A 40 -7.79 4.25 -15.47
C ALA A 40 -8.57 5.04 -14.40
N TYR A 41 -7.95 5.29 -13.23
CA TYR A 41 -8.54 6.15 -12.20
C TYR A 41 -8.75 7.59 -12.68
N ARG A 42 -7.84 8.12 -13.50
CA ARG A 42 -7.98 9.43 -14.14
C ARG A 42 -9.13 9.45 -15.15
N ALA A 43 -9.28 8.40 -15.94
CA ALA A 43 -10.25 8.36 -17.03
C ALA A 43 -11.70 8.19 -16.55
N VAL A 44 -11.91 7.45 -15.45
CA VAL A 44 -13.25 7.03 -15.01
C VAL A 44 -13.60 7.53 -13.60
N GLY A 45 -12.60 7.85 -12.78
CA GLY A 45 -12.77 8.17 -11.37
C GLY A 45 -13.04 9.65 -11.08
N PRO A 46 -13.41 9.97 -9.83
CA PRO A 46 -13.67 11.35 -9.39
C PRO A 46 -12.38 12.14 -9.07
N LEU A 47 -11.19 11.54 -9.27
CA LEU A 47 -9.92 12.19 -8.98
C LEU A 47 -9.49 13.08 -10.14
N THR A 48 -9.16 14.33 -9.82
CA THR A 48 -8.61 15.29 -10.77
C THR A 48 -7.15 14.98 -11.09
N GLU A 49 -6.67 15.47 -12.23
CA GLU A 49 -5.27 15.38 -12.62
C GLU A 49 -4.34 16.00 -11.58
N ALA A 50 -4.70 17.15 -11.00
CA ALA A 50 -3.90 17.79 -9.96
C ALA A 50 -3.80 16.94 -8.69
N GLN A 51 -4.90 16.31 -8.26
CA GLN A 51 -4.89 15.39 -7.11
C GLN A 51 -3.97 14.19 -7.35
N LEU A 52 -3.96 13.64 -8.56
CA LEU A 52 -3.09 12.53 -8.92
C LEU A 52 -1.62 12.97 -9.07
N ALA A 53 -1.35 14.07 -9.76
CA ALA A 53 0.01 14.53 -10.02
C ALA A 53 0.72 15.03 -8.75
N GLU A 54 0.01 15.76 -7.89
CA GLU A 54 0.61 16.41 -6.72
C GLU A 54 0.40 15.60 -5.43
N GLY A 55 -0.80 15.02 -5.27
CA GLY A 55 -1.19 14.36 -4.02
C GLY A 55 -0.74 12.90 -3.95
N LEU A 56 -0.70 12.17 -5.07
CA LEU A 56 -0.35 10.75 -5.06
C LEU A 56 1.08 10.49 -4.58
N PRO A 57 2.11 11.23 -5.05
CA PRO A 57 3.48 11.04 -4.54
C PRO A 57 3.57 11.29 -3.02
N VAL A 58 2.84 12.29 -2.52
CA VAL A 58 2.81 12.63 -1.09
C VAL A 58 2.15 11.53 -0.27
N LEU A 59 0.96 11.07 -0.67
CA LEU A 59 0.27 10.00 0.05
C LEU A 59 1.02 8.67 -0.05
N LEU A 60 1.65 8.35 -1.17
CA LEU A 60 2.47 7.14 -1.28
C LEU A 60 3.66 7.19 -0.31
N ARG A 61 4.36 8.32 -0.22
CA ARG A 61 5.43 8.52 0.78
C ARG A 61 4.91 8.39 2.21
N PHE A 62 3.66 8.80 2.47
CA PHE A 62 3.02 8.62 3.78
C PHE A 62 2.59 7.17 4.07
N ARG A 63 2.32 6.34 3.04
CA ARG A 63 1.94 4.93 3.22
C ARG A 63 3.09 4.04 3.66
N TRP A 64 4.30 4.25 3.14
CA TRP A 64 5.46 3.40 3.47
C TRP A 64 5.84 3.36 4.96
N PRO A 65 5.83 4.49 5.72
CA PRO A 65 6.02 4.45 7.17
C PRO A 65 4.97 3.61 7.90
N LEU A 66 3.69 3.70 7.49
CA LEU A 66 2.60 2.93 8.10
C LEU A 66 2.75 1.44 7.81
N GLU A 67 3.24 1.08 6.63
CA GLU A 67 3.55 -0.30 6.27
C GLU A 67 4.71 -0.84 7.11
N ALA A 68 5.76 -0.03 7.31
CA ALA A 68 6.88 -0.38 8.17
C ALA A 68 6.43 -0.58 9.63
N GLU A 69 5.59 0.30 10.16
CA GLU A 69 5.00 0.17 11.50
C GLU A 69 4.18 -1.12 11.62
N TYR A 70 3.33 -1.41 10.63
CA TYR A 70 2.52 -2.63 10.61
C TYR A 70 3.39 -3.90 10.69
N PHE A 71 4.42 -4.02 9.86
CA PHE A 71 5.29 -5.19 9.89
C PHE A 71 6.17 -5.24 11.15
N ALA A 72 6.66 -4.11 11.65
CA ALA A 72 7.40 -4.06 12.91
C ALA A 72 6.55 -4.54 14.10
N TRP A 73 5.28 -4.13 14.16
CA TRP A 73 4.33 -4.62 15.16
C TRP A 73 4.11 -6.13 15.01
N ARG A 74 3.85 -6.63 13.80
CA ARG A 74 3.66 -8.07 13.58
C ARG A 74 4.88 -8.92 13.95
N ILE A 75 6.09 -8.42 13.70
CA ILE A 75 7.32 -9.10 14.13
C ILE A 75 7.39 -9.15 15.66
N THR A 76 7.11 -8.03 16.32
CA THR A 76 7.16 -7.91 17.79
C THR A 76 6.13 -8.84 18.46
N GLU A 77 4.93 -8.94 17.91
CA GLU A 77 3.84 -9.79 18.43
C GLU A 77 3.90 -11.23 17.91
N ASN A 78 4.86 -11.55 17.03
CA ASN A 78 4.91 -12.82 16.30
C ASN A 78 3.57 -13.16 15.62
N ASP A 79 2.91 -12.15 15.03
CA ASP A 79 1.64 -12.32 14.35
C ASP A 79 1.85 -12.90 12.93
N LEU A 80 1.53 -14.18 12.79
CA LEU A 80 1.60 -14.94 11.54
C LEU A 80 0.25 -15.06 10.81
N THR A 81 -0.73 -14.24 11.17
CA THR A 81 -2.06 -14.28 10.53
C THR A 81 -1.95 -14.08 9.01
N GLY A 82 -2.35 -15.11 8.25
CA GLY A 82 -2.42 -15.05 6.79
C GLY A 82 -1.09 -15.12 6.04
N ILE A 83 0.01 -15.49 6.69
CA ILE A 83 1.33 -15.70 6.08
C ILE A 83 1.89 -17.07 6.43
N SER A 84 2.86 -17.55 5.65
CA SER A 84 3.43 -18.91 5.78
C SER A 84 4.52 -19.01 6.85
N GLY A 85 5.16 -17.88 7.18
CA GLY A 85 6.24 -17.80 8.15
C GLY A 85 6.69 -16.37 8.45
N PRO A 86 7.53 -16.18 9.48
CA PRO A 86 8.00 -14.86 9.91
C PRO A 86 8.80 -14.10 8.83
N GLU A 87 9.42 -14.81 7.89
CA GLU A 87 10.18 -14.25 6.78
C GLU A 87 9.34 -13.33 5.88
N GLU A 88 8.02 -13.55 5.79
CA GLU A 88 7.13 -12.67 5.02
C GLU A 88 6.96 -11.30 5.71
N ASN A 89 6.94 -11.26 7.06
CA ASN A 89 6.92 -10.00 7.80
C ASN A 89 8.27 -9.26 7.70
N GLU A 90 9.38 -9.99 7.80
CA GLU A 90 10.74 -9.41 7.63
C GLU A 90 10.91 -8.81 6.23
N LYS A 91 10.44 -9.52 5.20
CA LYS A 91 10.41 -9.01 3.83
C LYS A 91 9.56 -7.74 3.72
N GLY A 92 8.37 -7.73 4.29
CA GLY A 92 7.48 -6.56 4.26
C GLY A 92 8.11 -5.33 4.90
N LEU A 93 8.77 -5.49 6.05
CA LEU A 93 9.51 -4.42 6.70
C LEU A 93 10.70 -3.92 5.86
N GLU A 94 11.46 -4.83 5.25
CA GLU A 94 12.60 -4.48 4.40
C GLU A 94 12.17 -3.74 3.12
N ASP A 95 11.09 -4.18 2.48
CA ASP A 95 10.52 -3.51 1.30
C ASP A 95 10.09 -2.07 1.65
N ALA A 96 9.41 -1.89 2.79
CA ALA A 96 9.01 -0.58 3.29
C ALA A 96 10.22 0.31 3.63
N ARG A 97 11.26 -0.27 4.26
CA ARG A 97 12.53 0.43 4.54
C ARG A 97 13.22 0.88 3.25
N CYS A 98 13.30 0.02 2.24
CA CYS A 98 13.87 0.38 0.95
C CYS A 98 13.11 1.52 0.30
N ALA A 99 11.77 1.47 0.31
CA ALA A 99 10.94 2.52 -0.26
C ALA A 99 11.10 3.88 0.48
N LEU A 100 11.29 3.86 1.80
CA LEU A 100 11.57 5.05 2.62
C LEU A 100 12.94 5.67 2.37
N LEU A 101 13.92 4.89 1.92
CA LEU A 101 15.27 5.37 1.63
C LEU A 101 15.43 5.78 0.16
N ASN A 102 14.64 5.19 -0.74
CA ASN A 102 14.66 5.49 -2.17
C ASN A 102 13.76 6.68 -2.54
N VAL A 103 13.58 7.65 -1.63
CA VAL A 103 12.60 8.76 -1.77
C VAL A 103 13.03 9.84 -2.76
N ASP A 104 14.12 9.62 -3.50
CA ASP A 104 14.53 10.40 -4.66
C ASP A 104 14.26 9.60 -5.94
N GLY A 105 13.05 9.73 -6.47
CA GLY A 105 12.61 9.21 -7.77
C GLY A 105 11.48 10.05 -8.33
#